data_AF-A0A8S3U8X2-F1
#
_entry.id   AF-A0A8S3U8X2-F1
#
_cell.length_a   1.000
_cell.length_b   1.000
_cell.length_c   1.000
_cell.angle_alpha   90.00
_cell.angle_beta   90.00
_cell.angle_gamma   90.00
#
_symmetry.space_group_name_H-M   'P 1'
#
loop_
_entity.id
_entity.type
_entity.pdbx_description
1 polymer ?
#
loop_
_entity_poly.entity_id
_entity_poly.type
_entity_poly.pdbx_seq_one_letter_code
_entity_poly.pdbx_strand_id
1 'polypeptide(L)'
;MMAPLSEEEENYVRLALLLKGLAPRAVRTYFDRSFPPIHLPSTLNINYNTLDDLKYRRVLTQTQWNLLFPTNGVPDSTTFDVTLMICLIRNLTSIIQPINGFDRLPLTVETTPGADLARIKWYRNILAHHDSNKIATADFNTAWSNISDAVRRLGGQPMNKECQELKVKILDQSNQEIMLEVKQLQKEMEEFRRTVNNPIPLNIRGQIKEELEIWAEDDKMFIETNGAKKAREREREREREREREREREREREKERKERHS
;
A
#
# COMPACT_ATOMS: atom_id res chain seq x y z
N MET A 1 -12.53 8.17 -36.32
CA MET A 1 -11.47 8.90 -35.59
C MET A 1 -12.01 9.23 -34.21
N MET A 2 -11.28 8.89 -33.15
CA MET A 2 -11.63 9.33 -31.80
C MET A 2 -11.39 10.85 -31.70
N ALA A 3 -12.22 11.55 -30.93
CA ALA A 3 -12.05 12.98 -30.71
C ALA A 3 -10.73 13.24 -29.93
N PRO A 4 -10.04 14.36 -30.20
CA PRO A 4 -8.88 14.75 -29.41
C PRO A 4 -9.29 14.97 -27.94
N LEU A 5 -8.40 14.66 -27.02
CA LEU A 5 -8.62 14.90 -25.59
C LEU A 5 -8.75 16.41 -25.33
N SER A 6 -9.57 16.77 -24.35
CA SER A 6 -9.51 18.10 -23.75
C SER A 6 -8.21 18.29 -22.97
N GLU A 7 -7.78 19.54 -22.79
CA GLU A 7 -6.55 19.86 -22.04
C GLU A 7 -6.54 19.21 -20.64
N GLU A 8 -7.68 19.23 -19.94
CA GLU A 8 -7.80 18.62 -18.61
C GLU A 8 -7.66 17.08 -18.64
N GLU A 9 -8.13 16.44 -19.71
CA GLU A 9 -7.94 15.00 -19.89
C GLU A 9 -6.49 14.67 -20.20
N GLU A 10 -5.84 15.47 -21.04
CA GLU A 10 -4.41 15.30 -21.29
C GLU A 10 -3.58 15.48 -20.01
N ASN A 11 -3.92 16.45 -19.18
CA ASN A 11 -3.30 16.67 -17.88
C ASN A 11 -3.42 15.45 -16.98
N TYR A 12 -4.62 14.85 -16.91
CA TYR A 12 -4.84 13.61 -16.19
C TYR A 12 -3.97 12.48 -16.74
N VAL A 13 -3.95 12.27 -18.06
CA VAL A 13 -3.15 11.22 -18.70
C VAL A 13 -1.66 11.40 -18.39
N ARG A 14 -1.13 12.62 -18.51
CA ARG A 14 0.27 12.92 -18.20
C ARG A 14 0.61 12.59 -16.74
N LEU A 15 -0.25 12.96 -15.79
CA LEU A 15 -0.06 12.62 -14.38
C LEU A 15 -0.13 11.11 -14.13
N ALA A 16 -1.06 10.40 -14.78
CA ALA A 16 -1.18 8.96 -14.67
C ALA A 16 0.07 8.26 -15.20
N LEU A 17 0.60 8.67 -16.36
CA LEU A 17 1.84 8.14 -16.92
C LEU A 17 3.04 8.44 -16.03
N LEU A 18 3.11 9.64 -15.44
CA LEU A 18 4.16 10.00 -14.50
C LEU A 18 4.11 9.12 -13.24
N LEU A 19 2.94 8.92 -12.65
CA LEU A 19 2.76 8.20 -11.38
C LEU A 19 2.76 6.67 -11.51
N LYS A 20 2.29 6.12 -12.64
CA LYS A 20 2.23 4.66 -12.89
C LYS A 20 3.44 4.14 -13.67
N GLY A 21 4.09 4.99 -14.46
CA GLY A 21 5.25 4.62 -15.27
C GLY A 21 6.58 5.04 -14.64
N LEU A 22 6.80 6.35 -14.52
CA LEU A 22 8.12 6.88 -14.14
C LEU A 22 8.36 6.83 -12.62
N ALA A 23 7.37 7.20 -11.80
CA ALA A 23 7.53 7.24 -10.36
C ALA A 23 7.91 5.88 -9.74
N PRO A 24 7.32 4.73 -10.14
CA PRO A 24 7.74 3.43 -9.63
C PRO A 24 9.18 3.09 -9.97
N ARG A 25 9.66 3.47 -11.16
CA ARG A 25 11.05 3.27 -11.58
C ARG A 25 12.03 4.14 -10.79
N ALA A 26 11.66 5.37 -10.47
CA ALA A 26 12.46 6.25 -9.64
C ALA A 26 12.52 5.76 -8.18
N VAL A 27 11.38 5.34 -7.63
CA VAL A 27 11.32 4.72 -6.29
C VAL A 27 12.16 3.45 -6.25
N ARG A 28 12.09 2.60 -7.29
CA ARG A 28 12.92 1.39 -7.41
C ARG A 28 14.40 1.71 -7.50
N THR A 29 14.78 2.71 -8.30
CA THR A 29 16.16 3.18 -8.38
C THR A 29 16.71 3.57 -7.00
N TYR A 30 15.91 4.25 -6.17
CA TYR A 30 16.30 4.57 -4.79
C TYR A 30 16.29 3.34 -3.87
N PHE A 31 15.29 2.47 -4.02
CA PHE A 31 15.16 1.22 -3.28
C PHE A 31 16.38 0.32 -3.49
N ASP A 32 16.77 0.07 -4.73
CA ASP A 32 17.89 -0.82 -5.08
C ASP A 32 19.26 -0.26 -4.63
N ARG A 33 19.38 1.06 -4.43
CA ARG A 33 20.55 1.65 -3.77
C ARG A 33 20.58 1.36 -2.26
N SER A 34 19.40 1.31 -1.64
CA SER A 34 19.25 1.03 -0.21
C SER A 34 19.29 -0.47 0.10
N PHE A 35 18.81 -1.29 -0.84
CA PHE A 35 18.71 -2.74 -0.78
C PHE A 35 19.21 -3.33 -2.12
N PRO A 36 20.53 -3.41 -2.34
CA PRO A 36 21.08 -3.95 -3.58
C PRO A 36 20.45 -5.30 -3.94
N PRO A 37 19.98 -5.54 -5.18
CA PRO A 37 19.25 -6.77 -5.54
C PRO A 37 20.00 -8.06 -5.19
N ILE A 38 21.32 -8.07 -5.35
CA ILE A 38 22.19 -9.21 -4.98
C ILE A 38 22.19 -9.51 -3.48
N HIS A 39 21.92 -8.52 -2.64
CA HIS A 39 21.87 -8.63 -1.18
C HIS A 39 20.44 -8.58 -0.64
N LEU A 40 19.43 -8.43 -1.50
CA LEU A 40 18.03 -8.32 -1.10
C LEU A 40 17.57 -9.56 -0.30
N PRO A 41 17.83 -10.82 -0.72
CA PRO A 41 17.41 -11.99 0.04
C PRO A 41 18.00 -12.00 1.46
N SER A 42 19.31 -11.72 1.59
CA SER A 42 19.99 -11.67 2.89
C SER A 42 19.46 -10.53 3.76
N THR A 43 19.19 -9.36 3.18
CA THR A 43 18.66 -8.20 3.91
C THR A 43 17.24 -8.48 4.44
N LEU A 44 16.39 -9.13 3.64
CA LEU A 44 15.06 -9.55 4.07
C LEU A 44 15.13 -10.59 5.19
N ASN A 45 16.03 -11.56 5.10
CA ASN A 45 16.23 -12.57 6.15
C ASN A 45 16.75 -11.96 7.48
N ILE A 46 17.71 -11.03 7.41
CA ILE A 46 18.19 -10.32 8.61
C ILE A 46 17.05 -9.55 9.30
N ASN A 47 16.12 -9.01 8.51
CA ASN A 47 14.98 -8.23 9.00
C ASN A 47 13.69 -9.06 9.14
N TYR A 48 13.79 -10.40 9.14
CA TYR A 48 12.62 -11.29 9.12
C TYR A 48 11.61 -10.97 10.23
N ASN A 49 12.09 -10.82 11.48
CA ASN A 49 11.20 -10.57 12.63
C ASN A 49 10.45 -9.24 12.50
N THR A 50 11.11 -8.18 11.99
CA THR A 50 10.46 -6.89 11.72
C THR A 50 9.39 -7.04 10.63
N LEU A 51 9.68 -7.81 9.58
CA LEU A 51 8.74 -8.06 8.49
C LEU A 51 7.56 -8.93 8.94
N ASP A 52 7.80 -9.95 9.77
CA ASP A 52 6.77 -10.82 10.32
C ASP A 52 5.83 -10.04 11.24
N ASP A 53 6.36 -9.14 12.08
CA ASP A 53 5.55 -8.21 12.87
C ASP A 53 4.72 -7.27 11.98
N LEU A 54 5.29 -6.73 10.89
CA LEU A 54 4.54 -5.92 9.93
C LEU A 54 3.41 -6.71 9.25
N LYS A 55 3.62 -7.99 8.97
CA LYS A 55 2.58 -8.89 8.46
C LYS A 55 1.51 -9.16 9.52
N TYR A 56 1.90 -9.46 10.76
CA TYR A 56 0.99 -9.67 11.88
C TYR A 56 0.09 -8.45 12.11
N ARG A 57 0.66 -7.24 12.05
CA ARG A 57 -0.07 -5.96 12.13
C ARG A 57 -0.84 -5.58 10.86
N ARG A 58 -0.87 -6.45 9.85
CA ARG A 58 -1.55 -6.26 8.55
C ARG A 58 -1.07 -5.04 7.77
N VAL A 59 0.16 -4.59 8.02
CA VAL A 59 0.84 -3.57 7.22
C VAL A 59 1.33 -4.18 5.90
N LEU A 60 1.79 -5.43 5.95
CA LEU A 60 2.08 -6.25 4.77
C LEU A 60 0.95 -7.24 4.52
N THR A 61 0.52 -7.36 3.26
CA THR A 61 -0.46 -8.38 2.85
C THR A 61 0.22 -9.73 2.62
N GLN A 62 -0.57 -10.81 2.57
CA GLN A 62 -0.02 -12.14 2.22
C GLN A 62 0.58 -12.16 0.80
N THR A 63 -0.01 -11.43 -0.15
CA THR A 63 0.54 -11.29 -1.50
C THR A 63 1.91 -10.61 -1.48
N GLN A 64 2.05 -9.51 -0.73
CA GLN A 64 3.32 -8.83 -0.57
C GLN A 64 4.34 -9.72 0.15
N TRP A 65 3.92 -10.47 1.18
CA TRP A 65 4.77 -11.45 1.87
C TRP A 65 5.35 -12.49 0.91
N ASN A 66 4.53 -13.02 0.01
CA ASN A 66 4.97 -14.02 -0.97
C ASN A 66 5.97 -13.44 -2.00
N LEU A 67 5.99 -12.12 -2.21
CA LEU A 67 7.03 -11.45 -3.02
C LEU A 67 8.35 -11.32 -2.26
N LEU A 68 8.30 -11.13 -0.93
CA LEU A 68 9.49 -11.01 -0.08
C LEU A 68 10.12 -12.38 0.23
N PHE A 69 9.28 -13.39 0.45
CA PHE A 69 9.67 -14.76 0.79
C PHE A 69 8.98 -15.75 -0.16
N PRO A 70 9.40 -15.81 -1.43
CA PRO A 70 8.78 -16.70 -2.40
C PRO A 70 9.08 -18.16 -2.09
N THR A 71 8.11 -19.05 -2.35
CA THR A 71 8.29 -20.51 -2.18
C THR A 71 9.36 -21.06 -3.13
N ASN A 72 9.46 -20.49 -4.33
CA ASN A 72 10.42 -20.86 -5.36
C ASN A 72 11.15 -19.60 -5.85
N GLY A 73 12.48 -19.68 -5.95
CA GLY A 73 13.32 -18.59 -6.44
C GLY A 73 13.74 -17.60 -5.34
N VAL A 74 14.17 -16.42 -5.75
CA VAL A 74 14.62 -15.34 -4.87
C VAL A 74 13.74 -14.11 -5.07
N PRO A 75 13.58 -13.26 -4.04
CA PRO A 75 12.84 -12.01 -4.15
C PRO A 75 13.46 -11.12 -5.23
N ASP A 76 12.60 -10.49 -6.03
CA ASP A 76 12.98 -9.59 -7.12
C ASP A 76 12.27 -8.24 -6.97
N SER A 77 13.06 -7.17 -6.73
CA SER A 77 12.53 -5.82 -6.53
C SER A 77 11.81 -5.26 -7.77
N THR A 78 12.02 -5.84 -8.97
CA THR A 78 11.28 -5.44 -10.17
C THR A 78 9.79 -5.78 -10.08
N THR A 79 9.43 -6.77 -9.27
CA THR A 79 8.05 -7.19 -9.01
C THR A 79 7.35 -6.38 -7.93
N PHE A 80 8.09 -5.55 -7.18
CA PHE A 80 7.53 -4.79 -6.07
C PHE A 80 6.80 -3.55 -6.57
N ASP A 81 5.61 -3.31 -6.00
CA ASP A 81 4.88 -2.06 -6.17
C ASP A 81 5.48 -0.93 -5.31
N VAL A 82 5.07 0.31 -5.60
CA VAL A 82 5.54 1.51 -4.87
C VAL A 82 5.22 1.46 -3.38
N THR A 83 4.05 0.92 -3.01
CA THR A 83 3.64 0.84 -1.60
C THR A 83 4.55 -0.10 -0.82
N LEU A 84 4.88 -1.26 -1.39
CA LEU A 84 5.77 -2.24 -0.80
C LEU A 84 7.19 -1.65 -0.65
N MET A 85 7.73 -1.05 -1.71
CA MET A 85 9.07 -0.42 -1.66
C MET A 85 9.14 0.67 -0.58
N ILE A 86 8.15 1.56 -0.49
CA ILE A 86 8.08 2.59 0.56
C ILE A 86 7.95 1.97 1.95
N CYS A 87 7.14 0.92 2.09
CA CYS A 87 6.96 0.21 3.36
C CYS A 87 8.26 -0.42 3.85
N LEU A 88 9.05 -1.03 2.97
CA LEU A 88 10.35 -1.60 3.31
C LEU A 88 11.36 -0.51 3.68
N ILE A 89 11.48 0.55 2.86
CA ILE A 89 12.40 1.66 3.13
C ILE A 89 12.12 2.29 4.51
N ARG A 90 10.86 2.63 4.81
CA ARG A 90 10.52 3.32 6.06
C ARG A 90 10.70 2.48 7.33
N ASN A 91 10.65 1.15 7.22
CA ASN A 91 10.70 0.26 8.37
C ASN A 91 12.06 -0.41 8.56
N LEU A 92 12.86 -0.55 7.50
CA LEU A 92 14.14 -1.28 7.53
C LEU A 92 15.37 -0.37 7.38
N THR A 93 15.17 0.93 7.20
CA THR A 93 16.26 1.92 7.09
C THR A 93 16.07 3.06 8.07
N SER A 94 17.13 3.83 8.33
CA SER A 94 17.08 5.06 9.12
C SER A 94 16.67 6.29 8.28
N ILE A 95 15.79 6.12 7.30
CA ILE A 95 15.31 7.23 6.47
C ILE A 95 14.60 8.28 7.34
N ILE A 96 14.94 9.55 7.12
CA ILE A 96 14.30 10.66 7.84
C ILE A 96 12.86 10.80 7.36
N GLN A 97 11.91 10.65 8.29
CA GLN A 97 10.50 10.84 7.99
C GLN A 97 10.18 12.33 7.70
N PRO A 98 9.17 12.62 6.87
CA PRO A 98 8.64 13.97 6.74
C PRO A 98 8.09 14.49 8.07
N ILE A 99 8.01 15.81 8.23
CA ILE A 99 7.47 16.47 9.43
C ILE A 99 6.09 15.91 9.81
N ASN A 100 5.24 15.67 8.80
CA ASN A 100 3.88 15.18 8.97
C ASN A 100 3.74 13.65 8.82
N GLY A 101 4.86 12.92 8.77
CA GLY A 101 4.90 11.48 8.51
C GLY A 101 4.65 11.09 7.05
N PHE A 102 4.66 9.78 6.77
CA PHE A 102 4.57 9.21 5.42
C PHE A 102 3.15 9.13 4.83
N ASP A 103 2.13 9.47 5.61
CA ASP A 103 0.70 9.34 5.25
C ASP A 103 0.03 10.69 4.94
N ARG A 104 0.79 11.78 5.00
CA ARG A 104 0.32 13.15 4.68
C ARG A 104 1.19 13.76 3.60
N LEU A 105 0.65 14.74 2.86
CA LEU A 105 1.42 15.49 1.89
C LEU A 105 2.52 16.28 2.63
N PRO A 106 3.81 16.07 2.30
CA PRO A 106 4.89 16.85 2.88
C PRO A 106 4.87 18.29 2.39
N LEU A 107 5.48 19.20 3.15
CA LEU A 107 5.66 20.58 2.72
C LEU A 107 6.51 20.63 1.44
N THR A 108 6.28 21.64 0.60
CA THR A 108 7.01 21.81 -0.67
C THR A 108 8.52 21.99 -0.46
N VAL A 109 8.91 22.57 0.68
CA VAL A 109 10.32 22.77 1.07
C VAL A 109 11.02 21.50 1.53
N GLU A 110 10.28 20.43 1.86
CA GLU A 110 10.86 19.17 2.29
C GLU A 110 11.35 18.36 1.07
N THR A 111 12.65 18.42 0.80
CA THR A 111 13.29 17.74 -0.34
C THR A 111 14.10 16.51 0.06
N THR A 112 13.85 15.95 1.25
CA THR A 112 14.50 14.70 1.69
C THR A 112 13.92 13.50 0.94
N PRO A 113 14.65 12.37 0.81
CA PRO A 113 14.10 11.17 0.19
C PRO A 113 12.81 10.67 0.86
N GLY A 114 12.70 10.76 2.18
CA GLY A 114 11.47 10.40 2.90
C GLY A 114 10.28 11.26 2.48
N ALA A 115 10.49 12.57 2.33
CA ALA A 115 9.47 13.48 1.81
C ALA A 115 9.11 13.18 0.34
N ASP A 116 10.08 12.86 -0.50
CA ASP A 116 9.82 12.50 -1.89
C ASP A 116 9.01 11.21 -2.03
N LEU A 117 9.30 10.18 -1.23
CA LEU A 117 8.52 8.94 -1.18
C LEU A 117 7.08 9.19 -0.69
N ALA A 118 6.92 9.96 0.38
CA ALA A 118 5.60 10.32 0.92
C ALA A 118 4.77 11.13 -0.09
N ARG A 119 5.41 12.07 -0.81
CA ARG A 119 4.78 12.89 -1.85
C ARG A 119 4.28 12.03 -3.02
N ILE A 120 5.09 11.11 -3.54
CA ILE A 120 4.68 10.18 -4.60
C ILE A 120 3.51 9.32 -4.13
N LYS A 121 3.58 8.77 -2.92
CA LYS A 121 2.50 7.98 -2.33
C LYS A 121 1.20 8.77 -2.23
N TRP A 122 1.28 10.02 -1.74
CA TRP A 122 0.12 10.89 -1.59
C TRP A 122 -0.56 11.17 -2.93
N TYR A 123 0.20 11.62 -3.94
CA TYR A 123 -0.36 11.92 -5.26
C TYR A 123 -0.93 10.70 -5.97
N ARG A 124 -0.30 9.53 -5.82
CA ARG A 124 -0.84 8.27 -6.35
C ARG A 124 -2.18 7.93 -5.70
N ASN A 125 -2.31 8.09 -4.38
CA ASN A 125 -3.57 7.84 -3.67
C ASN A 125 -4.66 8.83 -4.11
N ILE A 126 -4.34 10.12 -4.25
CA ILE A 126 -5.27 11.13 -4.76
C ILE A 126 -5.74 10.78 -6.17
N LEU A 127 -4.82 10.46 -7.08
CA LEU A 127 -5.17 10.09 -8.44
C LEU A 127 -6.04 8.81 -8.50
N ALA A 128 -5.78 7.83 -7.63
CA ALA A 128 -6.56 6.59 -7.56
C ALA A 128 -8.00 6.80 -7.08
N HIS A 129 -8.25 7.86 -6.29
CA HIS A 129 -9.57 8.25 -5.80
C HIS A 129 -10.17 9.43 -6.57
N HIS A 130 -9.58 9.80 -7.71
CA HIS A 130 -10.06 10.91 -8.51
C HIS A 130 -11.23 10.44 -9.38
N ASP A 131 -12.44 10.94 -9.10
CA ASP A 131 -13.69 10.47 -9.74
C ASP A 131 -13.80 10.84 -11.22
N SER A 132 -13.03 11.84 -11.65
CA SER A 132 -13.00 12.31 -13.03
C SER A 132 -11.68 11.94 -13.71
N ASN A 133 -11.67 11.96 -15.04
CA ASN A 133 -10.44 11.81 -15.80
C ASN A 133 -9.95 13.14 -16.34
N LYS A 134 -10.22 14.22 -15.59
CA LYS A 134 -9.94 15.61 -15.93
C LYS A 134 -9.25 16.27 -14.74
N ILE A 135 -8.14 16.94 -14.98
CA ILE A 135 -7.42 17.71 -13.97
C ILE A 135 -7.21 19.12 -14.52
N ALA A 136 -7.67 20.12 -13.76
CA ALA A 136 -7.49 21.53 -14.10
C ALA A 136 -5.99 21.86 -14.24
N THR A 137 -5.64 22.74 -15.18
CA THR A 137 -4.25 23.06 -15.51
C THR A 137 -3.45 23.59 -14.31
N ALA A 138 -4.09 24.32 -13.39
CA ALA A 138 -3.44 24.78 -12.16
C ALA A 138 -3.01 23.61 -11.26
N ASP A 139 -3.95 22.70 -10.96
CA ASP A 139 -3.70 21.51 -10.14
C ASP A 139 -2.68 20.58 -10.80
N PHE A 140 -2.77 20.42 -12.12
CA PHE A 140 -1.81 19.69 -12.91
C PHE A 140 -0.40 20.25 -12.75
N ASN A 141 -0.22 21.56 -12.89
CA ASN A 141 1.09 22.17 -12.80
C ASN A 141 1.71 22.01 -11.42
N THR A 142 0.92 22.19 -10.35
CA THR A 142 1.37 21.96 -8.97
C THR A 142 1.74 20.50 -8.75
N ALA A 143 0.85 19.56 -9.10
CA ALA A 143 1.10 18.13 -8.95
C ALA A 143 2.32 17.68 -9.76
N TRP A 144 2.39 18.09 -11.03
CA TRP A 144 3.49 17.76 -11.92
C TRP A 144 4.83 18.22 -11.35
N SER A 145 4.94 19.48 -10.92
CA SER A 145 6.19 20.01 -10.35
C SER A 145 6.59 19.19 -9.13
N ASN A 146 5.67 18.97 -8.20
CA ASN A 146 5.91 18.23 -6.97
C ASN A 146 6.35 16.78 -7.22
N ILE A 147 5.71 16.08 -8.15
CA ILE A 147 6.01 14.67 -8.45
C ILE A 147 7.31 14.56 -9.27
N SER A 148 7.47 15.35 -10.34
CA SER A 148 8.65 15.26 -11.22
C SER A 148 9.94 15.62 -10.48
N ASP A 149 9.90 16.56 -9.54
CA ASP A 149 11.04 16.87 -8.69
C ASP A 149 11.42 15.71 -7.76
N ALA A 150 10.42 15.05 -7.16
CA ALA A 150 10.63 13.86 -6.34
C ALA A 150 11.20 12.70 -7.18
N VAL A 151 10.63 12.46 -8.36
CA VAL A 151 11.09 11.45 -9.34
C VAL A 151 12.54 11.71 -9.74
N ARG A 152 12.90 12.96 -10.03
CA ARG A 152 14.27 13.36 -10.33
C ARG A 152 15.23 13.14 -9.15
N ARG A 153 14.86 13.52 -7.93
CA ARG A 153 15.73 13.36 -6.75
C ARG A 153 15.97 11.89 -6.39
N LEU A 154 14.95 11.06 -6.50
CA LEU A 154 15.07 9.61 -6.22
C LEU A 154 15.79 8.87 -7.36
N GLY A 155 15.40 9.12 -8.60
CA GLY A 155 15.85 8.38 -9.77
C GLY A 155 17.07 8.94 -10.50
N GLY A 156 17.46 10.19 -10.22
CA GLY A 156 18.59 10.86 -10.85
C GLY A 156 18.31 11.39 -12.27
N GLN A 157 19.39 11.68 -13.00
CA GLN A 157 19.33 12.33 -14.32
C GLN A 157 18.53 11.55 -15.39
N PRO A 158 18.60 10.21 -15.48
CA PRO A 158 17.78 9.48 -16.45
C PRO A 158 16.29 9.74 -16.27
N MET A 159 15.79 9.70 -15.02
CA MET A 159 14.38 9.98 -14.73
C MET A 159 14.01 11.45 -14.98
N ASN A 160 14.94 12.38 -14.77
CA ASN A 160 14.73 13.80 -15.09
C ASN A 160 14.43 13.99 -16.58
N LYS A 161 15.26 13.38 -17.45
CA LYS A 161 15.11 13.46 -18.89
C LYS A 161 13.77 12.87 -19.35
N GLU A 162 13.41 11.69 -18.84
CA GLU A 162 12.13 11.06 -19.16
C GLU A 162 10.92 11.87 -18.68
N CYS A 163 11.03 12.58 -17.54
CA CYS A 163 9.97 13.50 -17.09
C CYS A 163 9.83 14.68 -18.07
N GLN A 164 10.94 15.29 -18.48
CA GLN A 164 10.91 16.42 -19.44
C GLN A 164 10.31 15.99 -20.77
N GLU A 165 10.69 14.82 -21.28
CA GLU A 165 10.13 14.24 -22.50
C GLU A 165 8.62 13.96 -22.34
N LEU A 166 8.20 13.37 -21.22
CA LEU A 166 6.78 13.08 -20.97
C LEU A 166 5.92 14.35 -20.87
N LYS A 167 6.46 15.47 -20.34
CA LYS A 167 5.73 16.75 -20.23
C LYS A 167 5.27 17.24 -21.60
N VAL A 168 6.15 17.15 -22.61
CA VAL A 168 5.94 17.70 -23.95
C VAL A 168 5.46 16.66 -24.97
N LYS A 169 5.46 15.38 -24.59
CA LYS A 169 5.00 14.29 -25.46
C LYS A 169 3.58 14.56 -25.95
N ILE A 170 3.41 14.44 -27.28
CA ILE A 170 2.09 14.42 -27.92
C ILE A 170 1.41 13.12 -27.52
N LEU A 171 0.24 13.22 -26.89
CA LEU A 171 -0.55 12.05 -26.52
C LEU A 171 -1.25 11.51 -27.77
N ASP A 172 -0.73 10.41 -28.30
CA ASP A 172 -1.36 9.67 -29.40
C ASP A 172 -2.57 8.83 -28.92
N GLN A 173 -3.24 8.22 -29.90
CA GLN A 173 -4.44 7.42 -29.72
C GLN A 173 -4.23 6.19 -28.81
N SER A 174 -3.01 5.64 -28.75
CA SER A 174 -2.69 4.51 -27.86
C SER A 174 -2.70 4.93 -26.39
N ASN A 175 -2.26 6.15 -26.06
CA ASN A 175 -2.37 6.65 -24.68
C ASN A 175 -3.84 6.85 -24.27
N GLN A 176 -4.71 7.19 -25.23
CA GLN A 176 -6.15 7.35 -25.03
C GLN A 176 -6.85 6.00 -24.82
N GLU A 177 -6.47 4.98 -25.60
CA GLU A 177 -7.00 3.61 -25.50
C GLU A 177 -6.65 2.96 -24.16
N ILE A 178 -5.38 3.03 -23.75
CA ILE A 178 -4.94 2.53 -22.42
C ILE A 178 -5.72 3.24 -21.31
N MET A 179 -6.01 4.53 -21.47
CA MET A 179 -6.78 5.29 -20.51
C MET A 179 -8.25 4.88 -20.46
N LEU A 180 -8.88 4.61 -21.60
CA LEU A 180 -10.25 4.07 -21.63
C LEU A 180 -10.33 2.68 -21.02
N GLU A 181 -9.34 1.83 -21.29
CA GLU A 181 -9.25 0.50 -20.70
C GLU A 181 -9.09 0.57 -19.18
N VAL A 182 -8.22 1.46 -18.67
CA VAL A 182 -8.08 1.69 -17.23
C VAL A 182 -9.38 2.23 -16.61
N LYS A 183 -10.06 3.19 -17.25
CA LYS A 183 -11.36 3.71 -16.78
C LYS A 183 -12.42 2.62 -16.74
N GLN A 184 -12.45 1.76 -17.77
CA GLN A 184 -13.40 0.66 -17.89
C GLN A 184 -13.16 -0.38 -16.79
N LEU A 185 -11.91 -0.78 -16.56
CA LEU A 185 -11.53 -1.67 -15.47
C LEU A 185 -11.88 -1.09 -14.09
N GLN A 186 -11.68 0.23 -13.89
CA GLN A 186 -12.08 0.90 -12.65
C GLN A 186 -13.60 0.87 -12.45
N LYS A 187 -14.38 1.08 -13.51
CA LYS A 187 -15.83 0.99 -13.48
C LYS A 187 -16.32 -0.43 -13.16
N GLU A 188 -15.72 -1.43 -13.80
CA GLU A 188 -15.99 -2.85 -13.54
C GLU A 188 -15.64 -3.24 -12.11
N MET A 189 -14.51 -2.76 -11.58
CA MET A 189 -14.15 -2.96 -10.16
C MET A 189 -15.17 -2.33 -9.22
N GLU A 190 -15.69 -1.14 -9.53
CA GLU A 190 -16.68 -0.47 -8.69
C GLU A 190 -18.07 -1.15 -8.78
N GLU A 191 -18.45 -1.62 -9.97
CA GLU A 191 -19.64 -2.46 -10.16
C GLU A 191 -19.51 -3.78 -9.39
N PHE A 192 -18.36 -4.43 -9.45
CA PHE A 192 -18.05 -5.62 -8.66
C PHE A 192 -18.09 -5.34 -7.15
N ARG A 193 -17.56 -4.20 -6.71
CA ARG A 193 -17.63 -3.79 -5.30
C ARG A 193 -19.08 -3.60 -4.85
N ARG A 194 -19.96 -3.06 -5.70
CA ARG A 194 -21.39 -2.93 -5.42
C ARG A 194 -22.09 -4.28 -5.33
N THR A 195 -21.77 -5.23 -6.22
CA THR A 195 -22.37 -6.56 -6.17
C THR A 195 -21.92 -7.34 -4.94
N VAL A 196 -20.65 -7.21 -4.52
CA VAL A 196 -20.14 -7.82 -3.29
C VAL A 196 -20.73 -7.17 -2.03
N ASN A 197 -21.00 -5.86 -2.05
CA ASN A 197 -21.61 -5.15 -0.94
C ASN A 197 -23.14 -5.25 -0.89
N ASN A 198 -23.79 -5.92 -1.86
CA ASN A 198 -25.21 -6.23 -1.73
C ASN A 198 -25.40 -7.25 -0.59
N PRO A 199 -26.45 -7.08 0.24
CA PRO A 199 -26.76 -8.06 1.28
C PRO A 199 -26.90 -9.44 0.65
N ILE A 200 -26.24 -10.45 1.24
CA ILE A 200 -26.41 -11.85 0.85
C ILE A 200 -27.92 -12.14 0.80
N PRO A 201 -28.47 -12.58 -0.35
CA PRO A 201 -29.88 -12.91 -0.49
C PRO A 201 -30.37 -13.77 0.69
N LEU A 202 -31.54 -13.45 1.24
CA LEU A 202 -32.11 -14.11 2.43
C LEU A 202 -32.17 -15.64 2.31
N ASN A 203 -32.30 -16.18 1.09
CA ASN A 203 -32.29 -17.62 0.83
C ASN A 203 -30.91 -18.26 1.06
N ILE A 204 -29.81 -17.60 0.66
CA ILE A 204 -28.44 -18.04 0.91
C ILE A 204 -28.11 -17.87 2.40
N ARG A 205 -28.59 -16.80 3.03
CA ARG A 205 -28.46 -16.62 4.49
C ARG A 205 -29.19 -17.72 5.27
N GLY A 206 -30.33 -18.18 4.76
CA GLY A 206 -31.06 -19.35 5.27
C GLY A 206 -30.27 -20.65 5.10
N GLN A 207 -29.74 -20.91 3.91
CA GLN A 207 -28.92 -22.10 3.62
C GLN A 207 -27.63 -22.14 4.46
N ILE A 208 -26.93 -21.02 4.59
CA ILE A 208 -25.73 -20.90 5.44
C ILE A 208 -26.11 -21.10 6.92
N LYS A 209 -27.28 -20.62 7.35
CA LYS A 209 -27.75 -20.83 8.73
C LYS A 209 -28.06 -22.31 8.99
N GLU A 210 -28.66 -22.99 8.02
CA GLU A 210 -28.97 -24.42 8.09
C GLU A 210 -27.70 -25.28 8.09
N GLU A 211 -26.71 -24.96 7.24
CA GLU A 211 -25.37 -25.59 7.26
C GLU A 211 -24.61 -25.32 8.57
N LEU A 212 -24.67 -24.10 9.11
CA LEU A 212 -24.05 -23.76 10.39
C LEU A 212 -24.75 -24.44 11.57
N GLU A 213 -26.07 -24.64 11.52
CA GLU A 213 -26.81 -25.41 12.53
C GLU A 213 -26.46 -26.91 12.45
N ILE A 214 -26.27 -27.45 11.25
CA ILE A 214 -25.76 -28.83 11.05
C ILE A 214 -24.34 -28.95 11.60
N TRP A 215 -23.44 -28.02 11.27
CA TRP A 215 -22.07 -28.03 11.79
C TRP A 215 -22.02 -27.85 13.31
N ALA A 216 -22.94 -27.06 13.88
CA ALA A 216 -23.05 -26.90 15.33
C ALA A 216 -23.51 -28.20 16.03
N GLU A 217 -24.40 -28.98 15.41
CA GLU A 217 -24.80 -30.30 15.94
C GLU A 217 -23.73 -31.38 15.73
N ASP A 218 -23.00 -31.33 14.62
CA ASP A 218 -21.82 -32.19 14.43
C ASP A 218 -20.71 -31.85 15.43
N ASP A 219 -20.52 -30.56 15.76
CA ASP A 219 -19.59 -30.11 16.80
C ASP A 219 -20.04 -30.50 18.22
N LYS A 220 -21.34 -30.74 18.47
CA LYS A 220 -21.80 -31.34 19.74
C LYS A 220 -21.33 -32.78 19.92
N MET A 221 -21.05 -33.49 18.82
CA MET A 221 -20.43 -34.83 18.84
C MET A 221 -18.90 -34.79 19.03
N PHE A 222 -18.27 -33.61 19.03
CA PHE A 222 -16.84 -33.49 19.26
C PHE A 222 -16.48 -33.93 20.68
N ILE A 223 -15.92 -35.13 20.81
CA ILE A 223 -15.34 -35.60 22.07
C ILE A 223 -14.09 -34.77 22.34
N GLU A 224 -14.21 -33.81 23.27
CA GLU A 224 -13.12 -32.90 23.61
C GLU A 224 -11.88 -33.68 24.07
N THR A 225 -10.84 -33.69 23.25
CA THR A 225 -9.59 -34.36 23.60
C THR A 225 -8.84 -33.56 24.67
N ASN A 226 -8.04 -34.24 25.51
CA ASN A 226 -7.19 -33.56 26.50
C ASN A 226 -6.23 -32.53 25.86
N GLY A 227 -5.87 -32.71 24.58
CA GLY A 227 -5.10 -31.74 23.80
C GLY A 227 -5.88 -30.45 23.53
N ALA A 228 -7.14 -30.58 23.10
CA ALA A 228 -8.03 -29.44 22.83
C ALA A 228 -8.34 -28.64 24.11
N LYS A 229 -8.56 -29.31 25.25
CA LYS A 229 -8.71 -28.65 26.57
C LYS A 229 -7.49 -27.83 26.93
N LYS A 230 -6.30 -28.43 26.84
CA LYS A 230 -5.03 -27.75 27.15
C LYS A 230 -4.76 -26.58 26.21
N ALA A 231 -5.11 -26.70 24.92
CA ALA A 231 -4.97 -25.60 23.97
C ALA A 231 -5.87 -24.42 24.32
N ARG A 232 -7.15 -24.67 24.64
CA ARG A 232 -8.09 -23.62 25.07
C ARG A 232 -7.68 -22.97 26.40
N GLU A 233 -7.17 -23.75 27.35
CA GLU A 233 -6.70 -23.22 28.63
C GLU A 233 -5.46 -22.34 28.45
N ARG A 234 -4.51 -22.74 27.61
CA ARG A 234 -3.36 -21.91 27.20
C ARG A 234 -3.79 -20.62 26.51
N GLU A 235 -4.80 -20.67 25.64
CA GLU A 235 -5.33 -19.48 24.95
C GLU A 235 -5.94 -18.50 25.97
N ARG A 236 -6.75 -19.00 26.92
CA ARG A 236 -7.35 -18.19 28.00
C ARG A 236 -6.31 -17.60 28.93
N GLU A 237 -5.24 -18.33 29.22
CA GLU A 237 -4.14 -17.84 30.06
C GLU A 237 -3.35 -16.73 29.36
N ARG A 238 -3.05 -16.89 28.07
CA ARG A 238 -2.43 -15.85 27.24
C ARG A 238 -3.29 -14.58 27.16
N GLU A 239 -4.61 -14.73 27.08
CA GLU A 239 -5.52 -13.59 27.03
C GLU A 239 -5.54 -12.82 28.35
N ARG A 240 -5.58 -13.53 29.49
CA ARG A 240 -5.45 -12.93 30.82
C ARG A 240 -4.11 -12.23 31.02
N GLU A 241 -3.03 -12.79 30.49
CA GLU A 241 -1.70 -12.18 30.56
C GLU A 241 -1.63 -10.87 29.75
N ARG A 242 -2.17 -10.87 28.53
CA ARG A 242 -2.29 -9.66 27.69
C ARG A 242 -3.12 -8.58 28.39
N GLU A 243 -4.18 -8.96 29.10
CA GLU A 243 -5.02 -8.02 29.83
C GLU A 243 -4.27 -7.39 31.01
N ARG A 244 -3.55 -8.20 31.81
CA ARG A 244 -2.69 -7.70 32.89
C ARG A 244 -1.59 -6.77 32.38
N GLU A 245 -1.01 -7.08 31.22
CA GLU A 245 0.02 -6.23 30.62
C GLU A 245 -0.53 -4.87 30.20
N ARG A 246 -1.71 -4.84 29.56
CA ARG A 246 -2.43 -3.59 29.23
C ARG A 246 -2.77 -2.78 30.47
N GLU A 247 -3.14 -3.42 31.57
CA GLU A 247 -3.44 -2.75 32.83
C GLU A 247 -2.19 -2.10 33.44
N ARG A 248 -1.07 -2.83 33.49
CA ARG A 248 0.23 -2.27 33.93
C ARG A 248 0.70 -1.12 33.06
N GLU A 249 0.46 -1.19 31.75
CA GLU A 249 0.82 -0.10 30.83
C GLU A 249 -0.02 1.16 31.10
N ARG A 250 -1.33 1.00 31.36
CA ARG A 250 -2.22 2.10 31.76
C ARG A 250 -1.80 2.73 33.10
N GLU A 251 -1.39 1.92 34.08
CA GLU A 251 -0.89 2.42 35.37
C GLU A 251 0.41 3.21 35.21
N ARG A 252 1.38 2.68 34.45
CA ARG A 252 2.63 3.40 34.14
C ARG A 252 2.36 4.72 33.42
N GLU A 253 1.37 4.75 32.52
CA GLU A 253 1.00 5.97 31.80
C GLU A 253 0.35 7.00 32.74
N LYS A 254 -0.49 6.57 33.69
CA LYS A 254 -1.04 7.44 34.75
C LYS A 254 0.06 8.01 35.64
N GLU A 255 0.98 7.17 36.14
CA GLU A 255 2.09 7.64 36.97
C GLU A 255 3.01 8.62 36.23
N ARG A 256 3.25 8.42 34.93
CA ARG A 256 4.03 9.37 34.13
C ARG A 256 3.34 10.72 34.00
N LYS A 257 2.01 10.73 33.86
CA LYS A 257 1.20 11.96 33.79
C LYS A 257 1.18 12.69 35.13
N GLU A 258 1.10 11.96 36.25
CA GLU A 258 1.15 12.55 37.60
C GLU A 258 2.52 13.12 37.97
N ARG A 259 3.62 12.52 37.52
CA ARG A 259 4.98 13.05 37.77
C ARG A 259 5.34 14.29 36.94
N HIS A 260 4.57 14.61 35.90
CA HIS A 260 4.80 15.75 35.00
C HIS A 260 3.73 16.85 35.17
N SER A 261 2.88 16.75 36.19
CA SER A 261 1.90 17.78 36.58
C SER A 261 2.28 18.40 37.92
#